data_AF-A0A7V7HHK9-F1
#
_entry.id   AF-A0A7V7HHK9-F1
#
_cell.length_a   1.000
_cell.length_b   1.000
_cell.length_c   1.000
_cell.angle_alpha   90.00
_cell.angle_beta   90.00
_cell.angle_gamma   90.00
#
_symmetry.space_group_name_H-M   'P 1'
#
loop_
_entity.id
_entity.type
_entity.pdbx_description
1 polymer ?
#
loop_
_entity_poly.entity_id
_entity_poly.type
_entity_poly.pdbx_seq_one_letter_code
_entity_poly.pdbx_strand_id
1 'polypeptide(L)' 'MKEFIIEIESNNGRIRKHVARYEDDNQINVRKLGNYITRPRESKFFQFNNIWVNLDNVLSIKISEKTTEDNE' A
#
# COMPACT_ATOMS: atom_id res chain seq x y z
N MET A 1 -1.11 -10.42 16.55
CA MET A 1 -1.35 -9.25 15.67
C MET A 1 -0.02 -8.83 15.09
N LYS A 2 0.13 -8.92 13.76
CA LYS A 2 1.32 -8.48 13.03
C LYS A 2 1.13 -7.03 12.58
N GLU A 3 2.18 -6.23 12.64
CA GLU A 3 2.19 -4.90 12.06
C GLU A 3 3.04 -4.93 10.78
N PHE A 4 2.61 -4.22 9.74
CA PHE A 4 3.35 -4.07 8.49
C PHE A 4 3.58 -2.59 8.22
N ILE A 5 4.76 -2.25 7.72
CA ILE A 5 5.09 -0.92 7.23
C ILE A 5 4.99 -0.95 5.71
N ILE A 6 4.15 -0.07 5.16
CA ILE A 6 4.00 0.15 3.72
C ILE A 6 4.70 1.47 3.40
N GLU A 7 5.80 1.39 2.67
CA GLU A 7 6.54 2.54 2.17
C GLU A 7 6.16 2.79 0.71
N ILE A 8 5.72 4.01 0.41
CA ILE A 8 5.30 4.45 -0.92
C ILE A 8 6.23 5.57 -1.35
N GLU A 9 7.06 5.29 -2.35
CA GLU A 9 7.91 6.29 -2.99
C GLU A 9 7.17 6.89 -4.18
N SER A 10 7.03 8.21 -4.19
CA SER A 10 6.43 8.94 -5.30
C SER A 10 7.47 9.31 -6.35
N ASN A 11 7.05 9.56 -7.59
CA ASN A 11 7.95 9.97 -8.69
C ASN A 11 8.76 11.25 -8.42
N ASN A 12 8.37 12.05 -7.43
CA ASN A 12 9.09 13.25 -6.99
C ASN A 12 10.09 12.98 -5.84
N GLY A 13 10.39 11.71 -5.53
CA GLY A 13 11.30 11.29 -4.46
C GLY A 13 10.72 11.38 -3.05
N ARG A 14 9.44 11.76 -2.88
CA ARG A 14 8.79 11.77 -1.56
C ARG A 14 8.41 10.36 -1.14
N ILE A 15 8.80 9.99 0.07
CA ILE A 15 8.43 8.72 0.69
C ILE A 15 7.33 8.96 1.73
N ARG A 16 6.25 8.16 1.66
CA ARG A 16 5.19 8.10 2.68
C ARG A 16 5.18 6.71 3.30
N LYS A 17 5.06 6.65 4.63
CA LYS A 17 4.96 5.39 5.36
C LYS A 17 3.57 5.25 5.97
N HIS A 18 3.01 4.05 5.89
CA HIS A 18 1.76 3.68 6.54
C HIS A 18 1.95 2.42 7.37
N VAL A 19 1.34 2.36 8.55
CA VAL A 19 1.34 1.17 9.40
C VAL A 19 0.00 0.47 9.25
N ALA A 20 0.04 -0.81 8.88
CA ALA A 20 -1.13 -1.68 8.76
C ALA A 20 -1.06 -2.78 9.80
N ARG A 21 -2.15 -3.03 10.53
CA ARG A 21 -2.24 -4.09 11.56
C ARG A 21 -3.05 -5.26 11.03
N TYR A 22 -2.62 -6.48 11.37
CA TYR A 22 -3.21 -7.70 10.84
C TYR A 22 -3.34 -8.80 11.89
N GLU A 23 -4.46 -9.52 11.84
CA GLU A 23 -4.70 -10.75 12.60
C GLU A 23 -4.48 -11.95 11.65
N ASP A 24 -3.77 -12.99 12.13
CA ASP A 24 -3.08 -14.00 11.31
C ASP A 24 -3.97 -14.84 10.35
N ASP A 25 -5.31 -14.76 10.42
CA ASP A 25 -6.21 -15.68 9.71
C ASP A 25 -6.87 -15.14 8.43
N ASN A 26 -6.72 -13.85 8.10
CA ASN A 26 -7.34 -13.33 6.88
C ASN A 26 -6.42 -13.51 5.66
N GLN A 27 -6.97 -13.95 4.52
CA GLN A 27 -6.25 -13.93 3.23
C GLN A 27 -6.16 -12.50 2.68
N ILE A 28 -4.95 -12.02 2.39
CA ILE A 28 -4.72 -10.72 1.73
C ILE A 28 -5.05 -10.86 0.24
N ASN A 29 -6.14 -10.23 -0.18
CA ASN A 29 -6.55 -10.19 -1.57
C ASN A 29 -6.03 -8.91 -2.24
N VAL A 30 -5.01 -9.04 -3.09
CA VAL A 30 -4.58 -7.94 -3.97
C VAL A 30 -5.59 -7.83 -5.12
N ARG A 31 -6.53 -6.89 -5.00
CA ARG A 31 -7.50 -6.62 -6.07
C ARG A 31 -7.01 -5.49 -6.96
N LYS A 32 -6.76 -5.79 -8.24
CA LYS A 32 -6.68 -4.77 -9.29
C LYS A 32 -8.10 -4.25 -9.50
N LEU A 33 -8.39 -3.04 -9.03
CA LEU A 33 -9.65 -2.39 -9.39
C LEU A 33 -9.63 -2.10 -10.88
N GLY A 34 -10.43 -2.84 -11.64
CA GLY A 34 -10.79 -2.47 -13.00
C GLY A 34 -11.69 -1.23 -12.96
N ASN A 35 -11.29 -0.20 -13.70
CA ASN A 35 -12.05 0.94 -14.21
C ASN A 35 -13.33 1.30 -13.44
N TYR A 36 -13.17 1.96 -12.29
CA TYR A 36 -14.22 2.83 -11.77
C TYR A 36 -13.70 4.26 -11.82
N ILE A 37 -14.51 5.14 -12.42
CA ILE A 37 -14.38 6.59 -12.56
C ILE A 37 -14.00 7.02 -13.98
N THR A 38 -15.06 7.39 -14.70
CA THR A 38 -15.15 8.13 -15.96
C THR A 38 -14.04 9.18 -16.19
N ARG A 39 -13.03 8.85 -17.01
CA ARG A 39 -12.27 9.67 -17.99
C ARG A 39 -10.96 8.94 -18.39
N PRO A 40 -10.35 9.18 -19.56
CA PRO A 40 -9.39 8.27 -20.22
C PRO A 40 -7.96 8.33 -19.66
N ARG A 41 -7.82 8.36 -18.32
CA ARG A 41 -6.58 8.01 -17.64
C ARG A 41 -6.91 6.82 -16.76
N GLU A 42 -6.39 5.65 -17.15
CA GLU A 42 -6.54 4.40 -16.42
C GLU A 42 -5.83 4.51 -15.06
N SER A 43 -6.51 5.08 -14.05
CA SER A 43 -5.93 5.17 -12.72
C SER A 43 -5.82 3.78 -12.10
N LYS A 44 -4.60 3.37 -11.77
CA LYS A 44 -4.33 2.06 -11.16
C LYS A 44 -4.30 2.23 -9.64
N PHE A 45 -4.89 1.28 -8.92
CA PHE A 45 -4.90 1.31 -7.46
C PHE A 45 -4.30 0.04 -6.89
N PHE A 46 -3.58 0.19 -5.78
CA PHE A 46 -3.12 -0.89 -4.91
C PHE A 46 -3.90 -0.83 -3.61
N GLN A 47 -4.48 -1.97 -3.21
CA GLN A 47 -5.15 -2.10 -1.93
C GLN A 47 -4.36 -3.05 -1.03
N PHE A 48 -4.04 -2.59 0.17
CA PHE A 48 -3.51 -3.43 1.25
C PHE A 48 -4.41 -3.27 2.47
N ASN A 49 -5.21 -4.30 2.76
CA ASN A 49 -6.26 -4.25 3.77
C ASN A 49 -7.21 -3.04 3.53
N ASN A 50 -7.28 -2.09 4.46
CA ASN A 50 -8.11 -0.88 4.36
C ASN A 50 -7.39 0.31 3.71
N ILE A 51 -6.12 0.15 3.30
CA ILE A 51 -5.31 1.21 2.70
C ILE A 51 -5.44 1.12 1.18
N TRP A 52 -5.86 2.23 0.58
CA TRP A 52 -5.92 2.41 -0.86
C TRP A 52 -4.83 3.38 -1.32
N VAL A 53 -4.04 2.95 -2.31
CA VAL A 53 -2.94 3.73 -2.88
C VAL A 53 -3.22 3.94 -4.36
N ASN A 54 -3.33 5.20 -4.78
CA ASN A 54 -3.34 5.56 -6.21
C ASN A 54 -1.91 5.44 -6.77
N LEU A 55 -1.74 4.68 -7.85
CA LEU A 55 -0.45 4.36 -8.47
C LEU A 55 -0.02 5.34 -9.57
N ASP A 56 -0.81 6.37 -9.88
CA ASP A 56 -0.55 7.32 -10.98
C ASP A 56 0.74 8.12 -10.78
N ASN A 57 1.19 8.28 -9.54
CA ASN A 57 2.41 9.01 -9.17
C ASN A 57 3.35 8.21 -8.25
N VAL A 58 3.26 6.88 -8.29
CA VAL A 58 4.06 5.97 -7.45
C VAL A 58 5.20 5.38 -8.27
N LEU A 59 6.41 5.53 -7.76
CA LEU A 59 7.62 4.93 -8.30
C LEU A 59 7.79 3.51 -7.76
N SER A 60 7.64 3.32 -6.44
CA SER A 60 7.82 2.04 -5.78
C SER A 60 6.92 1.87 -4.56
N ILE A 61 6.56 0.62 -4.25
CA ILE A 61 5.88 0.23 -3.01
C ILE A 61 6.69 -0.90 -2.38
N LYS A 62 7.08 -0.71 -1.12
CA LYS A 62 7.76 -1.73 -0.32
C LYS A 62 6.91 -2.05 0.91
N ILE A 63 6.80 -3.34 1.22
CA ILE A 63 6.03 -3.83 2.37
C ILE A 63 7.01 -4.65 3.21
N SER A 64 7.16 -4.29 4.47
CA SER A 64 7.94 -5.04 5.46
C SER A 64 7.07 -5.34 6.68
N GLU A 65 7.26 -6.50 7.28
CA GLU A 65 6.75 -6.76 8.63
C GLU A 65 7.52 -5.86 9.59
N LYS A 66 6.79 -5.16 10.46
CA LYS A 66 7.39 -4.35 11.51
C LYS A 66 7.89 -5.30 12.58
N THR A 67 9.20 -5.37 12.75
CA THR A 67 9.83 -6.17 13.80
C THR A 67 9.99 -5.34 15.06
N THR A 68 10.28 -6.00 16.18
CA THR A 68 10.50 -5.35 17.49
C THR A 68 11.67 -4.35 17.46
N GLU A 69 12.57 -4.45 16.48
CA GLU A 69 13.76 -3.62 16.28
C GLU A 69 13.47 -2.24 15.67
N ASP A 70 12.28 -2.01 15.09
CA ASP A 70 11.88 -0.71 14.52
C ASP A 70 11.42 0.33 15.59
N ASN A 71 11.57 0.02 16.89
CA ASN A 71 11.15 0.87 18.01
C ASN A 71 12.32 1.59 18.72
N GLU A 72 13.55 1.48 18.24
CA GLU A 72 14.71 2.24 18.76
C GLU A 72 14.90 3.61 18.07
#